data_AF-A0A0P0Z7D8-F1
#
_entry.id   AF-A0A0P0Z7D8-F1
#
_cell.length_a   1.000
_cell.length_b   1.000
_cell.length_c   1.000
_cell.angle_alpha   90.00
_cell.angle_beta   90.00
_cell.angle_gamma   90.00
#
_symmetry.space_group_name_H-M   'P 1'
#
loop_
_entity.id
_entity.type
_entity.pdbx_description
1 polymer ?
#
loop_
_entity_poly.entity_id
_entity_poly.type
_entity_poly.pdbx_seq_one_letter_code
_entity_poly.pdbx_strand_id
1 'polypeptide(L)'
;MFKVYRIRHLNHEGAELKSYVGLTARTLARRKDAHINEASRAKRSIHSLSLGAAIRAEIRSANNPHEHFQIELLEEYGTVHAMLEGEGRWIEELGTMAPNGYNLMPGGCSAGGPSNSKPMRLLVDNVLVEFPSIKAAAQVRARELEKDLDRFVGMVFMRIQNGWTHAEALEFESHEDGRGTELSRKARADGENVATVRSRAHRERIKTTAVAIPRGFNLPAPDGSGRKVPIKEFAEMSGVSQSTVMHRLHQIVGSIDAMASADTIDHLIRKQDRVKPIVVRLPDGTLVEGSRNHLAKEFSEGAYASYRTIHNLGYQALRTRLRKSGDRASNDEHLCALGVTAPKSDVPRLIVAEPVHRRKLKAGEYLLTADDGRQLRFVKQMDFVRECVKALEQLGRMPQQTETRRLRDKSLQSRITWMMGRHSPTEIARHLGVLECLFDDVSFEVANSTE
;
A
#
# COMPACT_ATOMS: atom_id res chain seq x y z
N MET A 1 -19.30 24.70 11.63
CA MET A 1 -18.28 25.64 12.11
C MET A 1 -16.97 24.89 12.30
N PHE A 2 -15.87 25.46 11.82
CA PHE A 2 -14.54 24.83 11.83
C PHE A 2 -13.74 25.31 13.03
N LYS A 3 -13.07 24.42 13.76
CA LYS A 3 -12.40 24.72 15.04
C LYS A 3 -10.95 24.28 14.99
N VAL A 4 -10.06 25.17 15.43
CA VAL A 4 -8.71 24.82 15.87
C VAL A 4 -8.75 24.60 17.38
N TYR A 5 -8.15 23.51 17.85
CA TYR A 5 -8.15 23.16 19.27
C TYR A 5 -6.75 22.73 19.71
N ARG A 6 -6.52 22.77 21.02
CA ARG A 6 -5.33 22.22 21.67
C ARG A 6 -5.71 21.05 22.56
N ILE A 7 -4.89 20.01 22.58
CA ILE A 7 -4.91 18.97 23.61
C ILE A 7 -3.67 19.15 24.47
N ARG A 8 -3.86 19.39 25.76
CA ARG A 8 -2.82 19.49 26.78
C ARG A 8 -2.66 18.12 27.45
N HIS A 9 -1.43 17.63 27.54
CA HIS A 9 -1.09 16.42 28.30
C HIS A 9 -0.53 16.85 29.65
N LEU A 10 -1.24 16.50 30.71
CA LEU A 10 -0.90 16.86 32.08
C LEU A 10 -0.27 15.66 32.81
N ASN A 11 0.66 15.94 33.72
CA ASN A 11 1.13 14.95 34.69
C ASN A 11 0.11 14.79 35.84
N HIS A 12 0.42 13.91 36.79
CA HIS A 12 -0.42 13.67 37.97
C HIS A 12 -0.58 14.89 38.91
N GLU A 13 0.33 15.86 38.82
CA GLU A 13 0.29 17.12 39.59
C GLU A 13 -0.48 18.22 38.85
N GLY A 14 -1.00 17.93 37.65
CA GLY A 14 -1.71 18.89 36.80
C GLY A 14 -0.79 19.82 36.00
N ALA A 15 0.54 19.65 36.05
CA ALA A 15 1.48 20.40 35.22
C ALA A 15 1.49 19.88 33.79
N GLU A 16 1.55 20.80 32.81
CA GLU A 16 1.58 20.42 31.41
C GLU A 16 2.95 19.85 31.00
N LEU A 17 2.95 18.64 30.43
CA LEU A 17 4.12 17.98 29.88
C LEU A 17 4.38 18.43 28.44
N LYS A 18 3.36 18.32 27.59
CA LYS A 18 3.39 18.63 26.16
C LYS A 18 1.98 18.92 25.65
N SER A 19 1.87 19.53 24.47
CA SER A 19 0.58 19.74 23.81
C SER A 19 0.57 19.38 22.33
N TYR A 20 -0.64 19.27 21.81
CA TYR A 20 -0.98 18.99 20.42
C TYR A 20 -1.99 20.04 19.94
N VAL A 21 -1.79 20.60 18.76
CA VAL A 21 -2.80 21.40 18.06
C VAL A 21 -3.42 20.57 16.95
N GLY A 22 -4.74 20.67 16.78
CA GLY A 22 -5.43 19.99 15.69
C GLY A 22 -6.71 20.67 15.25
N LEU A 23 -7.31 20.08 14.22
CA LEU A 23 -8.48 20.61 13.53
C LEU A 23 -9.70 19.71 13.71
N THR A 24 -10.89 20.32 13.82
CA THR A 24 -12.14 19.58 13.88
C THR A 24 -13.34 20.39 13.39
N ALA A 25 -14.28 19.71 12.73
CA ALA A 25 -15.64 20.20 12.50
C ALA A 25 -16.65 19.60 13.50
N ARG A 26 -16.21 18.65 14.35
CA ARG A 26 -17.01 18.01 15.41
C ARG A 26 -16.91 18.81 16.70
N THR A 27 -17.77 18.50 17.68
CA THR A 27 -17.60 19.00 19.05
C THR A 27 -16.26 18.54 19.65
N LEU A 28 -15.69 19.35 20.56
CA LEU A 28 -14.40 19.05 21.17
C LEU A 28 -14.42 17.72 21.94
N ALA A 29 -15.47 17.46 22.72
CA ALA A 29 -15.65 16.19 23.42
C ALA A 29 -15.54 14.99 22.47
N ARG A 30 -16.32 14.97 21.38
CA ARG A 30 -16.27 13.89 20.38
C ARG A 30 -14.91 13.79 19.69
N ARG A 31 -14.20 14.91 19.51
CA ARG A 31 -12.86 14.90 18.93
C ARG A 31 -11.82 14.32 19.88
N LYS A 32 -11.90 14.63 21.17
CA LYS A 32 -11.08 14.03 22.23
C LYS A 32 -11.30 12.52 22.28
N ASP A 33 -12.55 12.08 22.34
CA ASP A 33 -12.90 10.66 22.37
C ASP A 33 -12.40 9.93 21.11
N ALA A 34 -12.44 10.59 19.95
CA ALA A 34 -11.90 10.01 18.72
C ALA A 34 -10.38 9.75 18.81
N HIS A 35 -9.60 10.67 19.40
CA HIS A 35 -8.17 10.47 19.62
C HIS A 35 -7.89 9.30 20.56
N ILE A 36 -8.64 9.21 21.67
CA ILE A 36 -8.50 8.12 22.64
C ILE A 36 -8.86 6.77 22.02
N ASN A 37 -9.99 6.70 21.32
CA ASN A 37 -10.45 5.49 20.63
C ASN A 37 -9.55 5.07 19.46
N GLU A 38 -8.85 6.01 18.82
CA GLU A 38 -7.89 5.68 17.77
C GLU A 38 -6.58 5.13 18.38
N ALA A 39 -6.10 5.73 19.47
CA ALA A 39 -4.90 5.30 20.20
C ALA A 39 -5.05 3.90 20.81
N SER A 40 -6.25 3.53 21.28
CA SER A 40 -6.53 2.22 21.90
C SER A 40 -6.48 1.04 20.92
N ARG A 41 -6.52 1.28 19.60
CA ARG A 41 -6.51 0.20 18.59
C ARG A 41 -5.12 -0.44 18.45
N ALA A 42 -4.98 -1.67 18.95
CA ALA A 42 -3.70 -2.40 19.01
C ALA A 42 -2.95 -2.58 17.68
N LYS A 43 -3.64 -2.67 16.54
CA LYS A 43 -3.04 -3.04 15.24
C LYS A 43 -2.41 -1.88 14.45
N ARG A 44 -2.51 -0.63 14.90
CA ARG A 44 -2.00 0.52 14.15
C ARG A 44 -0.61 0.90 14.63
N SER A 45 0.35 0.94 13.70
CA SER A 45 1.66 1.55 13.93
C SER A 45 1.46 3.04 14.20
N ILE A 46 2.00 3.53 15.32
CA ILE A 46 1.90 4.93 15.75
C ILE A 46 3.32 5.42 16.00
N HIS A 47 3.64 6.62 15.49
CA HIS A 47 4.94 7.24 15.70
C HIS A 47 5.16 7.57 17.18
N SER A 48 6.33 7.25 17.74
CA SER A 48 6.62 7.35 19.18
C SER A 48 6.47 8.75 19.77
N LEU A 49 6.72 9.79 18.97
CA LEU A 49 6.59 11.19 19.38
C LEU A 49 5.18 11.80 19.16
N SER A 50 4.20 11.00 18.75
CA SER A 50 2.85 11.51 18.45
C SER A 50 1.91 11.50 19.65
N LEU A 51 0.84 12.29 19.59
CA LEU A 51 -0.22 12.30 20.59
C LEU A 51 -0.79 10.89 20.83
N GLY A 52 -1.00 10.12 19.76
CA GLY A 52 -1.54 8.76 19.88
C GLY A 52 -0.62 7.79 20.62
N ALA A 53 0.70 8.00 20.57
CA ALA A 53 1.66 7.20 21.33
C ALA A 53 1.62 7.55 22.81
N ALA A 54 1.51 8.84 23.15
CA ALA A 54 1.36 9.30 24.53
C ALA A 54 0.05 8.79 25.16
N ILE A 55 -1.09 8.94 24.47
CA ILE A 55 -2.38 8.40 24.96
C ILE A 55 -2.30 6.89 25.17
N ARG A 56 -1.67 6.16 24.25
CA ARG A 56 -1.49 4.71 24.37
C ARG A 56 -0.59 4.34 25.56
N ALA A 57 0.41 5.14 25.88
CA ALA A 57 1.25 4.93 27.05
C ALA A 57 0.43 5.07 28.34
N GLU A 58 -0.37 6.14 28.47
CA GLU A 58 -1.27 6.33 29.62
C GLU A 58 -2.27 5.18 29.79
N ILE A 59 -2.89 4.72 28.69
CA ILE A 59 -3.80 3.55 28.72
C ILE A 59 -3.09 2.29 29.22
N ARG A 60 -1.83 2.06 28.80
CA ARG A 60 -1.04 0.89 29.21
C ARG A 60 -0.61 0.96 30.67
N SER A 61 -0.42 2.16 31.20
CA SER A 61 -0.11 2.39 32.62
C SER A 61 -1.35 2.28 33.52
N ALA A 62 -2.50 1.84 33.00
CA ALA A 62 -3.79 1.77 33.69
C ALA A 62 -4.31 3.12 34.20
N ASN A 63 -3.79 4.24 33.67
CA ASN A 63 -4.29 5.58 33.95
C ASN A 63 -5.55 5.86 33.12
N ASN A 64 -6.42 6.73 33.62
CA ASN A 64 -7.55 7.24 32.85
C ASN A 64 -7.06 8.35 31.90
N PRO A 65 -6.96 8.10 30.57
CA PRO A 65 -6.48 9.12 29.64
C PRO A 65 -7.42 10.34 29.57
N HIS A 66 -8.67 10.24 30.01
CA HIS A 66 -9.59 11.37 30.00
C HIS A 66 -9.21 12.46 31.01
N GLU A 67 -8.47 12.11 32.07
CA GLU A 67 -8.00 13.03 33.13
C GLU A 67 -6.70 13.72 32.71
N HIS A 68 -5.78 12.99 32.09
CA HIS A 68 -4.47 13.51 31.71
C HIS A 68 -4.49 14.29 30.39
N PHE A 69 -5.49 14.07 29.53
CA PHE A 69 -5.63 14.82 28.27
C PHE A 69 -6.84 15.75 28.31
N GLN A 70 -6.57 17.05 28.37
CA GLN A 70 -7.57 18.11 28.34
C GLN A 70 -7.64 18.75 26.95
N ILE A 71 -8.84 18.97 26.44
CA ILE A 71 -9.06 19.60 25.13
C ILE A 71 -9.65 21.01 25.32
N GLU A 72 -9.08 22.00 24.66
CA GLU A 72 -9.56 23.39 24.70
C GLU A 72 -9.70 23.97 23.29
N LEU A 73 -10.68 24.86 23.12
CA LEU A 73 -10.86 25.61 21.87
C LEU A 73 -9.79 26.69 21.80
N LEU A 74 -9.06 26.75 20.69
CA LEU A 74 -8.18 27.88 20.41
C LEU A 74 -8.94 28.95 19.62
N GLU A 75 -9.61 28.55 18.53
CA GLU A 75 -10.26 29.50 17.64
C GLU A 75 -11.29 28.84 16.72
N GLU A 76 -12.29 29.62 16.29
CA GLU A 76 -13.32 29.21 15.33
C GLU A 76 -13.18 29.94 14.00
N TYR A 77 -13.47 29.22 12.92
CA TYR A 77 -13.32 29.70 11.56
C TYR A 77 -14.59 29.44 10.75
N GLY A 78 -14.89 30.39 9.85
CA GLY A 78 -16.00 30.29 8.90
C GLY A 78 -15.71 29.32 7.75
N THR A 79 -14.44 29.09 7.40
CA THR A 79 -14.02 28.26 6.26
C THR A 79 -12.93 27.27 6.64
N VAL A 80 -12.83 26.17 5.88
CA VAL A 80 -11.76 25.16 6.06
C VAL A 80 -10.39 25.76 5.78
N HIS A 81 -10.29 26.65 4.80
CA HIS A 81 -9.02 27.25 4.39
C HIS A 81 -8.44 28.12 5.52
N ALA A 82 -9.25 29.00 6.10
CA ALA A 82 -8.82 29.82 7.22
C ALA A 82 -8.46 28.98 8.45
N MET A 83 -9.21 27.90 8.72
CA MET A 83 -8.87 26.95 9.79
C MET A 83 -7.50 26.29 9.59
N LEU A 84 -7.13 25.94 8.36
CA LEU A 84 -5.83 25.33 8.04
C LEU A 84 -4.67 26.30 8.26
N GLU A 85 -4.83 27.57 7.87
CA GLU A 85 -3.84 28.62 8.15
C GLU A 85 -3.72 28.87 9.65
N GLY A 86 -4.85 28.91 10.35
CA GLY A 86 -4.94 28.98 11.80
C GLY A 86 -4.17 27.87 12.52
N GLU A 87 -4.30 26.63 12.06
CA GLU A 87 -3.56 25.48 12.62
C GLU A 87 -2.05 25.72 12.63
N GLY A 88 -1.50 26.15 11.49
CA GLY A 88 -0.07 26.36 11.34
C GLY A 88 0.44 27.44 12.29
N ARG A 89 -0.27 28.56 12.36
CA ARG A 89 0.02 29.66 13.29
C ARG A 89 0.05 29.17 14.74
N TRP A 90 -0.99 28.45 15.18
CA TRP A 90 -1.07 27.96 16.55
C TRP A 90 -0.01 26.88 16.87
N ILE A 91 0.37 26.04 15.91
CA ILE A 91 1.46 25.07 16.08
C ILE A 91 2.78 25.77 16.34
N GLU A 92 3.07 26.81 15.57
CA GLU A 92 4.27 27.63 15.67
C GLU A 92 4.29 28.41 17.00
N GLU A 93 3.22 29.15 17.29
CA GLU A 93 3.10 29.99 18.49
C GLU A 93 3.21 29.18 19.80
N LEU A 94 2.59 28.00 19.86
CA LEU A 94 2.60 27.14 21.04
C LEU A 94 3.79 26.16 21.07
N GLY A 95 4.63 26.13 20.03
CA GLY A 95 5.80 25.24 19.96
C GLY A 95 5.45 23.75 20.02
N THR A 96 4.29 23.34 19.49
CA THR A 96 3.77 21.96 19.65
C THR A 96 4.38 20.93 18.71
N MET A 97 5.37 21.31 17.90
CA MET A 97 6.12 20.39 17.05
C MET A 97 6.94 19.39 17.86
N ALA A 98 6.91 18.12 17.47
CA ALA A 98 7.81 17.12 18.00
C ALA A 98 9.28 17.52 17.73
N PRO A 99 10.19 17.38 18.71
CA PRO A 99 10.04 16.61 19.95
C PRO A 99 9.41 17.38 21.14
N ASN A 100 9.21 18.69 21.05
CA ASN A 100 8.76 19.53 22.17
C ASN A 100 7.25 19.44 22.41
N GLY A 101 6.47 19.15 21.37
CA GLY A 101 5.06 18.75 21.48
C GLY A 101 4.76 17.46 20.72
N TYR A 102 3.50 17.31 20.30
CA TYR A 102 2.99 16.10 19.64
C TYR A 102 2.68 16.24 18.15
N ASN A 103 2.75 17.45 17.58
CA ASN A 103 2.54 17.67 16.16
C ASN A 103 3.75 17.15 15.37
N LEU A 104 3.49 16.22 14.45
CA LEU A 104 4.54 15.68 13.56
C LEU A 104 4.71 16.52 12.28
N MET A 105 3.78 17.43 12.02
CA MET A 105 3.70 18.26 10.82
C MET A 105 3.34 19.70 11.24
N PRO A 106 3.84 20.72 10.53
CA PRO A 106 3.70 22.14 10.90
C PRO A 106 2.29 22.73 10.65
N GLY A 107 1.26 21.90 10.47
CA GLY A 107 -0.09 22.35 10.10
C GLY A 107 -0.24 22.76 8.64
N GLY A 108 -1.39 23.33 8.29
CA GLY A 108 -1.69 23.89 6.95
C GLY A 108 -1.87 22.86 5.84
N CYS A 109 -1.58 21.58 6.09
CA CYS A 109 -1.51 20.54 5.08
C CYS A 109 -2.64 19.51 5.19
N SER A 110 -3.32 19.37 6.34
CA SER A 110 -4.33 18.32 6.50
C SER A 110 -5.35 18.60 7.61
N ALA A 111 -6.62 18.81 7.22
CA ALA A 111 -7.74 18.89 8.16
C ALA A 111 -8.19 17.52 8.71
N GLY A 112 -7.34 16.48 8.62
CA GLY A 112 -7.60 15.16 9.19
C GLY A 112 -8.80 14.40 8.60
N GLY A 113 -9.31 14.81 7.43
CA GLY A 113 -10.37 14.11 6.72
C GLY A 113 -9.83 13.01 5.78
N PRO A 114 -10.69 12.08 5.30
CA PRO A 114 -10.34 11.16 4.20
C PRO A 114 -9.83 11.89 2.95
N SER A 115 -10.11 13.20 2.86
CA SER A 115 -9.49 14.20 1.99
C SER A 115 -8.09 14.63 2.45
N ASN A 116 -7.14 13.70 2.56
CA ASN A 116 -5.73 14.06 2.36
C ASN A 116 -5.59 14.39 0.87
N SER A 117 -5.93 15.63 0.54
CA SER A 117 -6.09 16.20 -0.81
C SER A 117 -4.77 16.22 -1.56
N LYS A 118 -4.27 15.05 -1.93
CA LYS A 118 -3.23 14.93 -2.93
C LYS A 118 -3.87 15.20 -4.28
N PRO A 119 -3.38 16.18 -5.06
CA PRO A 119 -3.81 16.32 -6.43
C PRO A 119 -3.56 15.01 -7.17
N MET A 120 -4.45 14.69 -8.11
CA MET A 120 -4.38 13.47 -8.89
C MET A 120 -4.71 13.76 -10.34
N ARG A 121 -4.17 12.95 -11.24
CA ARG A 121 -4.50 12.98 -12.66
C ARG A 121 -5.20 11.68 -13.03
N LEU A 122 -6.22 11.77 -13.87
CA LEU A 122 -6.95 10.63 -14.41
C LEU A 122 -7.06 10.80 -15.93
N LEU A 123 -6.81 9.74 -16.68
CA LEU A 123 -7.14 9.71 -18.10
C LEU A 123 -8.63 9.36 -18.20
N VAL A 124 -9.44 10.28 -18.70
CA VAL A 124 -10.88 10.10 -18.95
C VAL A 124 -11.07 10.30 -20.44
N ASP A 125 -11.57 9.27 -21.14
CA ASP A 125 -11.79 9.31 -22.60
C ASP A 125 -10.53 9.77 -23.39
N ASN A 126 -9.36 9.24 -23.03
CA ASN A 126 -8.04 9.61 -23.58
C ASN A 126 -7.59 11.05 -23.32
N VAL A 127 -8.28 11.80 -22.45
CA VAL A 127 -7.88 13.14 -22.01
C VAL A 127 -7.39 13.08 -20.57
N LEU A 128 -6.20 13.63 -20.31
CA LEU A 128 -5.64 13.67 -18.97
C LEU A 128 -6.26 14.84 -18.19
N VAL A 129 -7.11 14.52 -17.20
CA VAL A 129 -7.80 15.48 -16.35
C VAL A 129 -7.12 15.54 -14.98
N GLU A 130 -6.80 16.75 -14.51
CA GLU A 130 -6.22 16.98 -13.18
C GLU A 130 -7.29 17.39 -12.17
N PHE A 131 -7.33 16.71 -11.03
CA PHE A 131 -8.22 17.00 -9.92
C PHE A 131 -7.41 17.43 -8.69
N PRO A 132 -7.88 18.43 -7.92
CA PRO A 132 -7.22 18.83 -6.68
C PRO A 132 -7.18 17.73 -5.61
N SER A 133 -8.08 16.75 -5.69
CA SER A 133 -8.14 15.58 -4.81
C SER A 133 -9.07 14.50 -5.37
N ILE A 134 -8.98 13.28 -4.83
CA ILE A 134 -9.95 12.21 -5.09
C ILE A 134 -11.39 12.59 -4.70
N LYS A 135 -11.56 13.42 -3.66
CA LYS A 135 -12.90 13.92 -3.27
C LYS A 135 -13.45 14.88 -4.31
N ALA A 136 -12.60 15.74 -4.88
CA ALA A 136 -13.00 16.65 -5.95
C ALA A 136 -13.38 15.87 -7.22
N ALA A 137 -12.59 14.85 -7.58
CA ALA A 137 -12.94 13.94 -8.67
C ALA A 137 -14.30 13.24 -8.43
N ALA A 138 -14.51 12.69 -7.23
CA ALA A 138 -15.77 12.06 -6.86
C ALA A 138 -16.96 13.05 -6.85
N GLN A 139 -16.73 14.31 -6.49
CA GLN A 139 -17.75 15.37 -6.53
C GLN A 139 -18.21 15.69 -7.96
N VAL A 140 -17.25 15.89 -8.87
CA VAL A 140 -17.54 16.11 -10.29
C VAL A 140 -18.30 14.91 -10.84
N ARG A 141 -17.80 13.71 -10.59
CA ARG A 141 -18.39 12.48 -11.09
C ARG A 141 -19.77 12.16 -10.51
N ALA A 142 -20.01 12.45 -9.23
CA ALA A 142 -21.33 12.30 -8.62
C ALA A 142 -22.37 13.20 -9.30
N ARG A 143 -21.99 14.43 -9.69
CA ARG A 143 -22.87 15.35 -10.41
C ARG A 143 -23.16 14.85 -11.82
N GLU A 144 -22.13 14.41 -12.55
CA GLU A 144 -22.29 13.84 -13.90
C GLU A 144 -23.22 12.62 -13.92
N LEU A 145 -23.12 11.77 -12.89
CA LEU A 145 -23.93 10.55 -12.76
C LEU A 145 -25.26 10.77 -12.03
N GLU A 146 -25.58 12.01 -11.65
CA GLU A 146 -26.77 12.37 -10.87
C GLU A 146 -26.95 11.54 -9.58
N LYS A 147 -25.84 11.30 -8.87
CA LYS A 147 -25.80 10.51 -7.63
C LYS A 147 -25.77 11.40 -6.38
N ASP A 148 -26.30 10.87 -5.27
CA ASP A 148 -26.12 11.45 -3.95
C ASP A 148 -24.62 11.60 -3.62
N LEU A 149 -24.21 12.83 -3.35
CA LEU A 149 -22.79 13.19 -3.25
C LEU A 149 -22.11 12.48 -2.07
N ASP A 150 -22.70 12.55 -0.88
CA ASP A 150 -22.06 12.04 0.34
C ASP A 150 -21.96 10.51 0.29
N ARG A 151 -23.01 9.83 -0.19
CA ARG A 151 -23.00 8.39 -0.39
C ARG A 151 -21.99 7.97 -1.45
N PHE A 152 -21.90 8.68 -2.56
CA PHE A 152 -20.95 8.35 -3.63
C PHE A 152 -19.50 8.53 -3.18
N VAL A 153 -19.17 9.66 -2.54
CA VAL A 153 -17.83 9.92 -2.00
C VAL A 153 -17.43 8.82 -1.01
N GLY A 154 -18.31 8.45 -0.07
CA GLY A 154 -18.04 7.37 0.88
C GLY A 154 -17.78 6.02 0.19
N MET A 155 -18.53 5.72 -0.86
CA MET A 155 -18.38 4.50 -1.65
C MET A 155 -17.03 4.45 -2.40
N VAL A 156 -16.61 5.56 -3.01
CA VAL A 156 -15.31 5.67 -3.72
C VAL A 156 -14.16 5.32 -2.77
N PHE A 157 -14.14 5.91 -1.56
CA PHE A 157 -13.09 5.62 -0.58
C PHE A 157 -13.09 4.14 -0.14
N MET A 158 -14.26 3.56 0.07
CA MET A 158 -14.41 2.15 0.44
C MET A 158 -13.95 1.20 -0.68
N ARG A 159 -14.25 1.52 -1.94
CA ARG A 159 -13.75 0.78 -3.12
C ARG A 159 -12.23 0.81 -3.22
N ILE A 160 -11.61 1.99 -3.07
CA ILE A 160 -10.15 2.14 -3.07
C ILE A 160 -9.51 1.32 -1.94
N GLN A 161 -10.09 1.35 -0.73
CA GLN A 161 -9.61 0.54 0.40
C GLN A 161 -9.69 -0.98 0.13
N ASN A 162 -10.63 -1.41 -0.71
CA ASN A 162 -10.77 -2.79 -1.17
C ASN A 162 -9.90 -3.12 -2.38
N GLY A 163 -8.96 -2.25 -2.76
CA GLY A 163 -7.98 -2.50 -3.81
C GLY A 163 -8.44 -2.14 -5.23
N TRP A 164 -9.54 -1.41 -5.38
CA TRP A 164 -9.97 -0.89 -6.69
C TRP A 164 -9.02 0.21 -7.15
N THR A 165 -8.81 0.33 -8.44
CA THR A 165 -8.12 1.50 -9.01
C THR A 165 -8.99 2.75 -8.83
N HIS A 166 -8.38 3.93 -8.96
CA HIS A 166 -9.12 5.18 -8.84
C HIS A 166 -10.18 5.34 -9.96
N ALA A 167 -9.86 4.93 -11.19
CA ALA A 167 -10.79 4.98 -12.32
C ALA A 167 -11.99 4.05 -12.13
N GLU A 168 -11.75 2.81 -11.70
CA GLU A 168 -12.82 1.86 -11.32
C GLU A 168 -13.67 2.38 -10.15
N ALA A 169 -13.02 2.93 -9.12
CA ALA A 169 -13.71 3.42 -7.93
C ALA A 169 -14.66 4.58 -8.24
N LEU A 170 -14.23 5.46 -9.15
CA LEU A 170 -14.98 6.61 -9.68
C LEU A 170 -15.96 6.22 -10.81
N GLU A 171 -15.99 4.95 -11.24
CA GLU A 171 -16.84 4.49 -12.35
C GLU A 171 -16.53 5.18 -13.69
N PHE A 172 -15.26 5.53 -13.93
CA PHE A 172 -14.76 5.80 -15.28
C PHE A 172 -14.49 4.49 -16.03
N GLU A 173 -14.15 3.43 -15.30
CA GLU A 173 -13.98 2.09 -15.83
C GLU A 173 -14.94 1.11 -15.13
N SER A 174 -15.39 0.10 -15.86
CA SER A 174 -16.15 -1.00 -15.27
C SER A 174 -15.22 -1.87 -14.43
N HIS A 175 -15.49 -1.98 -13.14
CA HIS A 175 -14.78 -2.93 -12.29
C HIS A 175 -15.29 -4.35 -12.54
N GLU A 176 -14.41 -5.25 -13.00
CA GLU A 176 -14.70 -6.68 -13.09
C GLU A 176 -14.60 -7.38 -11.72
N ASP A 177 -15.37 -6.90 -10.75
CA ASP A 177 -15.86 -7.78 -9.70
C ASP A 177 -16.87 -8.68 -10.40
N GLY A 178 -16.57 -9.97 -10.54
CA GLY A 178 -17.45 -10.93 -11.22
C GLY A 178 -18.92 -10.89 -10.80
N ARG A 179 -19.30 -10.19 -9.71
CA ARG A 179 -20.67 -9.74 -9.34
C ARG A 179 -21.40 -8.91 -10.41
N GLY A 180 -20.72 -8.28 -11.36
CA GLY A 180 -21.34 -7.50 -12.45
C GLY A 180 -21.67 -8.29 -13.74
N THR A 181 -21.33 -9.58 -13.79
CA THR A 181 -21.55 -10.42 -14.99
C THR A 181 -23.02 -10.47 -15.39
N GLU A 182 -23.30 -10.63 -16.69
CA GLU A 182 -24.66 -10.84 -17.21
C GLU A 182 -25.37 -11.98 -16.47
N LEU A 183 -24.61 -13.02 -16.14
CA LEU A 183 -25.03 -14.17 -15.31
C LEU A 183 -25.49 -13.75 -13.91
N SER A 184 -24.82 -12.77 -13.29
CA SER A 184 -25.21 -12.22 -11.98
C SER A 184 -26.41 -11.27 -12.10
N ARG A 185 -26.53 -10.51 -13.20
CA ARG A 185 -27.70 -9.67 -13.51
C ARG A 185 -28.95 -10.53 -13.71
N LYS A 186 -28.84 -11.60 -14.51
CA LYS A 186 -29.91 -12.58 -14.74
C LYS A 186 -30.31 -13.29 -13.45
N ALA A 187 -29.33 -13.80 -12.68
CA ALA A 187 -29.61 -14.40 -11.37
C ALA A 187 -30.39 -13.45 -10.44
N ARG A 188 -30.04 -12.16 -10.42
CA ARG A 188 -30.75 -11.17 -9.60
C ARG A 188 -32.16 -10.87 -10.12
N ALA A 189 -32.35 -10.80 -11.44
CA ALA A 189 -33.66 -10.63 -12.06
C ALA A 189 -34.58 -11.83 -11.77
N ASP A 190 -34.02 -13.03 -11.78
CA ASP A 190 -34.72 -14.29 -11.52
C ASP A 190 -34.89 -14.60 -10.01
N GLY A 191 -34.40 -13.73 -9.12
CA GLY A 191 -34.44 -13.94 -7.66
C GLY A 191 -33.55 -15.08 -7.16
N GLU A 192 -32.64 -15.60 -8.00
CA GLU A 192 -31.72 -16.68 -7.66
C GLU A 192 -30.45 -16.18 -6.94
N ASN A 193 -29.92 -16.99 -6.03
CA ASN A 193 -28.63 -16.71 -5.42
C ASN A 193 -27.51 -16.77 -6.48
N VAL A 194 -26.79 -15.66 -6.68
CA VAL A 194 -25.71 -15.52 -7.67
C VAL A 194 -24.64 -16.61 -7.53
N ALA A 195 -24.30 -17.04 -6.31
CA ALA A 195 -23.33 -18.11 -6.10
C ALA A 195 -23.85 -19.46 -6.64
N THR A 196 -25.15 -19.73 -6.47
CA THR A 196 -25.81 -20.93 -6.99
C THR A 196 -25.81 -20.94 -8.51
N VAL A 197 -26.16 -19.83 -9.16
CA VAL A 197 -26.19 -19.75 -10.63
C VAL A 197 -24.79 -19.90 -11.22
N ARG A 198 -23.76 -19.30 -10.60
CA ARG A 198 -22.36 -19.51 -11.01
C ARG A 198 -21.91 -20.96 -10.85
N SER A 199 -22.26 -21.59 -9.74
CA SER A 199 -21.96 -23.00 -9.50
C SER A 199 -22.67 -23.90 -10.53
N ARG A 200 -23.93 -23.61 -10.86
CA ARG A 200 -24.69 -24.31 -11.91
C ARG A 200 -24.04 -24.13 -13.28
N ALA A 201 -23.74 -22.89 -13.68
CA ALA A 201 -23.09 -22.59 -14.96
C ALA A 201 -21.70 -23.24 -15.07
N HIS A 202 -20.92 -23.26 -14.00
CA HIS A 202 -19.64 -23.96 -13.97
C HIS A 202 -19.80 -25.47 -14.14
N ARG A 203 -20.79 -26.08 -13.47
CA ARG A 203 -21.10 -27.51 -13.61
C ARG A 203 -21.57 -27.85 -15.03
N GLU A 204 -22.44 -27.04 -15.63
CA GLU A 204 -22.88 -27.22 -17.01
C GLU A 204 -21.73 -27.05 -18.01
N ARG A 205 -20.83 -26.08 -17.78
CA ARG A 205 -19.61 -25.95 -18.60
C ARG A 205 -18.75 -27.20 -18.48
N ILE A 206 -18.51 -27.70 -17.27
CA ILE A 206 -17.76 -28.96 -17.09
C ILE A 206 -18.46 -30.11 -17.82
N LYS A 207 -19.79 -30.22 -17.69
CA LYS A 207 -20.58 -31.29 -18.32
C LYS A 207 -20.56 -31.25 -19.85
N THR A 208 -20.58 -30.05 -20.44
CA THR A 208 -20.51 -29.85 -21.90
C THR A 208 -19.10 -30.04 -22.45
N THR A 209 -18.06 -29.71 -21.68
CA THR A 209 -16.66 -29.87 -22.11
C THR A 209 -16.11 -31.28 -21.83
N ALA A 210 -16.67 -31.98 -20.85
CA ALA A 210 -16.25 -33.34 -20.50
C ALA A 210 -16.82 -34.34 -21.51
N VAL A 211 -15.95 -35.18 -22.06
CA VAL A 211 -16.37 -36.36 -22.83
C VAL A 211 -17.27 -37.22 -21.93
N ALA A 212 -18.49 -37.48 -22.40
CA ALA A 212 -19.48 -38.23 -21.65
C ALA A 212 -18.98 -39.66 -21.44
N ILE A 213 -18.92 -40.11 -20.18
CA ILE A 213 -18.65 -41.51 -19.84
C ILE A 213 -19.98 -42.27 -19.99
N PRO A 214 -20.08 -43.28 -20.87
CA PRO A 214 -21.30 -44.08 -21.03
C PRO A 214 -21.77 -44.69 -19.71
N ARG A 215 -23.09 -44.83 -19.53
CA ARG A 215 -23.62 -45.61 -18.41
C ARG A 215 -23.15 -47.06 -18.53
N GLY A 216 -22.65 -47.63 -17.44
CA GLY A 216 -22.11 -49.00 -17.43
C GLY A 216 -20.69 -49.11 -17.97
N PHE A 217 -19.93 -48.00 -18.06
CA PHE A 217 -18.53 -48.04 -18.44
C PHE A 217 -17.72 -48.91 -17.47
N ASN A 218 -17.01 -49.91 -17.99
CA ASN A 218 -16.22 -50.85 -17.22
C ASN A 218 -14.71 -50.60 -17.43
N LEU A 219 -13.96 -50.61 -16.34
CA LEU A 219 -12.52 -50.41 -16.27
C LEU A 219 -11.78 -51.75 -16.13
N PRO A 220 -10.55 -51.90 -16.61
CA PRO A 220 -9.74 -53.08 -16.32
C PRO A 220 -9.51 -53.22 -14.81
N ALA A 221 -9.71 -54.42 -14.27
CA ALA A 221 -9.56 -54.70 -12.85
C ALA A 221 -8.09 -54.49 -12.41
N PRO A 222 -7.85 -53.82 -11.26
CA PRO A 222 -6.50 -53.50 -10.80
C PRO A 222 -5.71 -54.72 -10.28
N ASP A 223 -6.35 -55.87 -10.15
CA ASP A 223 -5.77 -57.14 -9.69
C ASP A 223 -4.96 -57.89 -10.77
N GLY A 224 -4.93 -57.38 -12.01
CA GLY A 224 -4.24 -57.99 -13.13
C GLY A 224 -4.99 -59.18 -13.76
N SER A 225 -6.22 -59.48 -13.33
CA SER A 225 -7.02 -60.61 -13.85
C SER A 225 -7.47 -60.45 -15.31
N GLY A 226 -7.36 -59.24 -15.87
CA GLY A 226 -7.88 -58.90 -17.20
C GLY A 226 -9.40 -58.74 -17.26
N ARG A 227 -10.13 -58.99 -16.16
CA ARG A 227 -11.57 -58.74 -16.05
C ARG A 227 -11.86 -57.25 -16.15
N LYS A 228 -13.00 -56.87 -16.75
CA LYS A 228 -13.51 -55.49 -16.70
C LYS A 228 -14.54 -55.36 -15.58
N VAL A 229 -14.43 -54.32 -14.76
CA VAL A 229 -15.27 -54.07 -13.58
C VAL A 229 -15.91 -52.68 -13.63
N PRO A 230 -17.10 -52.48 -13.04
CA PRO A 230 -17.69 -51.16 -12.92
C PRO A 230 -16.80 -50.19 -12.13
N ILE A 231 -16.93 -48.89 -12.38
CA ILE A 231 -16.13 -47.83 -11.73
C ILE A 231 -16.18 -47.91 -10.19
N LYS A 232 -17.33 -48.26 -9.63
CA LYS A 232 -17.51 -48.40 -8.17
C LYS A 232 -16.64 -49.54 -7.62
N GLU A 233 -16.68 -50.70 -8.27
CA GLU A 233 -15.87 -51.87 -7.89
C GLU A 233 -14.37 -51.58 -8.08
N PHE A 234 -13.99 -50.91 -9.17
CA PHE A 234 -12.60 -50.45 -9.37
C PHE A 234 -12.09 -49.59 -8.20
N ALA A 235 -12.89 -48.61 -7.77
CA ALA A 235 -12.55 -47.71 -6.67
C ALA A 235 -12.37 -48.45 -5.33
N GLU A 236 -13.22 -49.44 -5.07
CA GLU A 236 -13.14 -50.31 -3.89
C GLU A 236 -11.87 -51.18 -3.93
N MET A 237 -11.59 -51.82 -5.07
CA MET A 237 -10.40 -52.66 -5.25
C MET A 237 -9.08 -51.88 -5.18
N SER A 238 -9.05 -50.66 -5.71
CA SER A 238 -7.82 -49.85 -5.81
C SER A 238 -7.56 -48.97 -4.58
N GLY A 239 -8.51 -48.86 -3.65
CA GLY A 239 -8.44 -47.94 -2.50
C GLY A 239 -8.47 -46.45 -2.86
N VAL A 240 -8.84 -46.09 -4.10
CA VAL A 240 -8.93 -44.71 -4.57
C VAL A 240 -10.39 -44.27 -4.55
N SER A 241 -10.68 -43.07 -4.04
CA SER A 241 -12.06 -42.59 -3.98
C SER A 241 -12.71 -42.57 -5.38
N GLN A 242 -13.98 -42.97 -5.48
CA GLN A 242 -14.73 -42.98 -6.74
C GLN A 242 -14.69 -41.63 -7.47
N SER A 243 -14.74 -40.52 -6.72
CA SER A 243 -14.61 -39.17 -7.27
C SER A 243 -13.25 -38.90 -7.92
N THR A 244 -12.18 -39.46 -7.37
CA THR A 244 -10.82 -39.33 -7.93
C THR A 244 -10.65 -40.22 -9.16
N VAL A 245 -11.18 -41.45 -9.14
CA VAL A 245 -11.20 -42.34 -10.30
C VAL A 245 -11.96 -41.67 -11.46
N MET A 246 -13.15 -41.15 -11.21
CA MET A 246 -13.95 -40.43 -12.21
C MET A 246 -13.20 -39.22 -12.78
N HIS A 247 -12.56 -38.41 -11.92
CA HIS A 247 -11.78 -37.26 -12.36
C HIS A 247 -10.63 -37.66 -13.28
N ARG A 248 -9.86 -38.71 -12.92
CA ARG A 248 -8.73 -39.21 -13.71
C ARG A 248 -9.20 -39.87 -15.00
N LEU A 249 -10.32 -40.59 -14.96
CA LEU A 249 -10.95 -41.20 -16.12
C LEU A 249 -11.37 -40.15 -17.15
N HIS A 250 -12.00 -39.05 -16.73
CA HIS A 250 -12.36 -37.96 -17.63
C HIS A 250 -11.16 -37.36 -18.40
N GLN A 251 -9.94 -37.48 -17.88
CA GLN A 251 -8.74 -36.99 -18.57
C GLN A 251 -8.32 -37.91 -19.73
N ILE A 252 -8.65 -39.20 -19.66
CA ILE A 252 -8.19 -40.22 -20.63
C ILE A 252 -9.32 -40.91 -21.38
N VAL A 253 -10.58 -40.65 -21.05
CA VAL A 253 -11.75 -41.36 -21.63
C VAL A 253 -11.78 -41.28 -23.15
N GLY A 254 -11.27 -40.20 -23.76
CA GLY A 254 -11.20 -40.08 -25.22
C GLY A 254 -10.12 -40.95 -25.88
N SER A 255 -9.16 -41.45 -25.12
CA SER A 255 -8.03 -42.28 -25.59
C SER A 255 -7.96 -43.65 -24.93
N ILE A 256 -8.91 -43.97 -24.03
CA ILE A 256 -8.82 -45.14 -23.15
C ILE A 256 -8.82 -46.47 -23.93
N ASP A 257 -9.53 -46.53 -25.05
CA ASP A 257 -9.58 -47.73 -25.91
C ASP A 257 -8.24 -48.00 -26.63
N ALA A 258 -7.38 -46.99 -26.74
CA ALA A 258 -6.05 -47.10 -27.32
C ALA A 258 -4.94 -47.32 -26.26
N MET A 259 -5.26 -47.22 -24.97
CA MET A 259 -4.31 -47.42 -23.88
C MET A 259 -4.22 -48.90 -23.48
N ALA A 260 -3.03 -49.38 -23.11
CA ALA A 260 -2.91 -50.69 -22.50
C ALA A 260 -3.63 -50.71 -21.14
N SER A 261 -4.16 -51.89 -20.75
CA SER A 261 -4.86 -52.06 -19.46
C SER A 261 -3.99 -51.63 -18.28
N ALA A 262 -2.69 -51.97 -18.30
CA ALA A 262 -1.74 -51.61 -17.26
C ALA A 262 -1.57 -50.08 -17.12
N ASP A 263 -1.47 -49.36 -18.24
CA ASP A 263 -1.32 -47.90 -18.24
C ASP A 263 -2.58 -47.20 -17.75
N THR A 264 -3.75 -47.74 -18.11
CA THR A 264 -5.04 -47.26 -17.62
C THR A 264 -5.14 -47.41 -16.10
N ILE A 265 -4.81 -48.60 -15.58
CA ILE A 265 -4.80 -48.88 -14.14
C ILE A 265 -3.81 -47.94 -13.43
N ASP A 266 -2.58 -47.83 -13.92
CA ASP A 266 -1.56 -46.97 -13.33
C ASP A 266 -1.98 -45.50 -13.31
N HIS A 267 -2.51 -44.96 -14.41
CA HIS A 267 -3.01 -43.58 -14.46
C HIS A 267 -4.15 -43.33 -13.47
N LEU A 268 -5.03 -44.31 -13.29
CA LEU A 268 -6.18 -44.20 -12.39
C LEU A 268 -5.80 -44.37 -10.91
N ILE A 269 -4.75 -45.14 -10.58
CA ILE A 269 -4.31 -45.39 -9.20
C ILE A 269 -3.27 -44.38 -8.75
N ARG A 270 -2.23 -44.16 -9.57
CA ARG A 270 -1.07 -43.34 -9.21
C ARG A 270 -1.52 -41.96 -8.78
N LYS A 271 -0.97 -41.50 -7.65
CA LYS A 271 -1.25 -40.16 -7.13
C LYS A 271 -0.74 -39.14 -8.15
N GLN A 272 -1.63 -38.69 -9.03
CA GLN A 272 -1.33 -37.57 -9.91
C GLN A 272 -0.98 -36.37 -9.06
N ASP A 273 0.23 -35.85 -9.24
CA ASP A 273 0.57 -34.58 -8.67
C ASP A 273 -0.27 -33.53 -9.39
N ARG A 274 -1.34 -33.07 -8.73
CA ARG A 274 -2.23 -32.04 -9.28
C ARG A 274 -1.53 -30.70 -9.39
N VAL A 275 -0.34 -30.61 -8.84
CA VAL A 275 0.56 -29.48 -9.02
C VAL A 275 1.25 -29.67 -10.36
N LYS A 276 0.72 -29.09 -11.43
CA LYS A 276 1.61 -28.72 -12.53
C LYS A 276 2.56 -27.66 -11.98
N PRO A 277 3.86 -27.95 -11.88
CA PRO A 277 4.81 -26.95 -11.43
C PRO A 277 4.80 -25.81 -12.44
N ILE A 278 4.72 -24.58 -11.94
CA ILE A 278 4.96 -23.40 -12.73
C ILE A 278 6.45 -23.12 -12.61
N VAL A 279 7.12 -23.07 -13.75
CA VAL A 279 8.53 -22.66 -13.84
C VAL A 279 8.55 -21.18 -14.20
N VAL A 280 9.24 -20.38 -13.38
CA VAL A 280 9.42 -18.95 -13.59
C VAL A 280 10.91 -18.64 -13.63
N ARG A 281 11.36 -18.00 -14.71
CA ARG A 281 12.70 -17.44 -14.83
C ARG A 281 12.69 -15.99 -14.35
N LEU A 282 13.38 -15.73 -13.26
CA LEU A 282 13.56 -14.41 -12.66
C LEU A 282 14.49 -13.52 -13.51
N PRO A 283 14.49 -12.19 -13.29
CA PRO A 283 15.31 -11.24 -14.05
C PRO A 283 16.83 -11.47 -13.96
N ASP A 284 17.29 -12.07 -12.87
CA ASP A 284 18.69 -12.46 -12.64
C ASP A 284 19.06 -13.80 -13.30
N GLY A 285 18.11 -14.45 -13.98
CA GLY A 285 18.26 -15.75 -14.61
C GLY A 285 17.91 -16.94 -13.71
N THR A 286 17.63 -16.72 -12.42
CA THR A 286 17.28 -17.79 -11.48
C THR A 286 15.97 -18.46 -11.90
N LEU A 287 15.95 -19.80 -11.94
CA LEU A 287 14.74 -20.58 -12.20
C LEU A 287 14.08 -20.97 -10.87
N VAL A 288 12.83 -20.58 -10.71
CA VAL A 288 12.01 -20.94 -9.55
C VAL A 288 10.87 -21.83 -10.04
N GLU A 289 10.74 -23.00 -9.43
CA GLU A 289 9.72 -23.97 -9.77
C GLU A 289 8.83 -24.27 -8.56
N GLY A 290 7.51 -24.33 -8.79
CA GLY A 290 6.62 -24.85 -7.77
C GLY A 290 5.15 -24.68 -8.05
N SER A 291 4.32 -25.13 -7.11
CA SER A 291 2.87 -24.93 -7.19
C SER A 291 2.49 -23.46 -7.15
N ARG A 292 1.31 -23.12 -7.68
CA ARG A 292 0.71 -21.77 -7.53
C ARG A 292 0.71 -21.29 -6.08
N ASN A 293 0.45 -22.18 -5.13
CA ASN A 293 0.44 -21.83 -3.70
C ASN A 293 1.86 -21.63 -3.16
N HIS A 294 2.80 -22.48 -3.57
CA HIS A 294 4.20 -22.37 -3.18
C HIS A 294 4.78 -21.05 -3.68
N LEU A 295 4.66 -20.77 -4.98
CA LEU A 295 5.11 -19.52 -5.57
C LEU A 295 4.42 -18.30 -4.94
N ALA A 296 3.10 -18.34 -4.75
CA ALA A 296 2.40 -17.22 -4.09
C ALA A 296 2.94 -16.95 -2.67
N LYS A 297 3.33 -17.99 -1.93
CA LYS A 297 3.87 -17.87 -0.58
C LYS A 297 5.30 -17.35 -0.59
N GLU A 298 6.16 -17.92 -1.42
CA GLU A 298 7.56 -17.51 -1.52
C GLU A 298 7.72 -16.05 -1.96
N PHE A 299 6.85 -15.58 -2.87
CA PHE A 299 6.87 -14.18 -3.31
C PHE A 299 6.10 -13.24 -2.37
N SER A 300 5.17 -13.72 -1.55
CA SER A 300 4.50 -12.83 -0.59
C SER A 300 5.34 -12.58 0.66
N GLU A 301 5.94 -13.64 1.20
CA GLU A 301 6.51 -13.68 2.55
C GLU A 301 7.85 -14.44 2.63
N GLY A 302 8.26 -15.13 1.56
CA GLY A 302 9.44 -16.01 1.56
C GLY A 302 10.67 -15.42 0.86
N ALA A 303 11.49 -16.31 0.30
CA ALA A 303 12.83 -15.97 -0.20
C ALA A 303 12.81 -14.98 -1.38
N TYR A 304 11.70 -14.90 -2.11
CA TYR A 304 11.58 -14.07 -3.32
C TYR A 304 10.75 -12.80 -3.10
N ALA A 305 10.39 -12.46 -1.86
CA ALA A 305 9.56 -11.28 -1.57
C ALA A 305 10.19 -9.95 -2.03
N SER A 306 11.52 -9.89 -2.10
CA SER A 306 12.31 -8.73 -2.54
C SER A 306 12.26 -8.46 -4.05
N TYR A 307 11.97 -9.46 -4.88
CA TYR A 307 11.88 -9.31 -6.34
C TYR A 307 10.63 -8.53 -6.77
N ARG A 308 9.70 -8.26 -5.86
CA ARG A 308 8.45 -7.60 -6.20
C ARG A 308 8.62 -6.11 -6.33
N THR A 309 8.15 -5.58 -7.46
CA THR A 309 7.98 -4.14 -7.68
C THR A 309 6.67 -3.61 -7.06
N ILE A 310 5.69 -4.49 -6.81
CA ILE A 310 4.41 -4.15 -6.19
C ILE A 310 4.39 -4.65 -4.73
N HIS A 311 4.76 -3.78 -3.80
CA HIS A 311 4.99 -4.14 -2.39
C HIS A 311 3.73 -4.46 -1.55
N ASN A 312 2.53 -4.38 -2.11
CA ASN A 312 1.26 -4.55 -1.37
C ASN A 312 0.42 -5.77 -1.79
N LEU A 313 1.00 -6.73 -2.50
CA LEU A 313 0.27 -7.94 -2.90
C LEU A 313 0.38 -9.02 -1.82
N GLY A 314 -0.69 -9.28 -1.09
CA GLY A 314 -0.74 -10.41 -0.14
C GLY A 314 -0.77 -11.77 -0.86
N TYR A 315 -0.49 -12.85 -0.12
CA TYR A 315 -0.53 -14.24 -0.61
C TYR A 315 -1.77 -14.57 -1.47
N GLN A 316 -2.97 -14.20 -0.99
CA GLN A 316 -4.22 -14.49 -1.71
C GLN A 316 -4.34 -13.73 -3.03
N ALA A 317 -3.80 -12.51 -3.11
CA ALA A 317 -3.79 -11.73 -4.34
C ALA A 317 -2.87 -12.38 -5.38
N LEU A 318 -1.64 -12.76 -4.99
CA LEU A 318 -0.70 -13.47 -5.86
C LEU A 318 -1.26 -14.81 -6.35
N ARG A 319 -1.82 -15.61 -5.45
CA ARG A 319 -2.47 -16.88 -5.79
C ARG A 319 -3.60 -16.70 -6.79
N THR A 320 -4.43 -15.67 -6.62
CA THR A 320 -5.53 -15.36 -7.54
C THR A 320 -5.02 -14.98 -8.93
N ARG A 321 -3.95 -14.16 -8.99
CA ARG A 321 -3.33 -13.74 -10.25
C ARG A 321 -2.69 -14.94 -10.99
N LEU A 322 -1.94 -15.80 -10.30
CA LEU A 322 -1.37 -17.03 -10.86
C LEU A 322 -2.44 -18.04 -11.34
N ARG A 323 -3.64 -17.99 -10.76
CA ARG A 323 -4.77 -18.80 -11.26
C ARG A 323 -5.32 -18.23 -12.55
N LYS A 324 -5.38 -16.90 -12.69
CA LYS A 324 -5.88 -16.21 -13.88
C LYS A 324 -4.95 -16.35 -15.08
N SER A 325 -3.63 -16.41 -14.88
CA SER A 325 -2.66 -16.59 -15.98
C SER A 325 -2.81 -17.93 -16.72
N GLY A 326 -3.48 -18.92 -16.12
CA GLY A 326 -3.69 -20.24 -16.73
C GLY A 326 -2.44 -21.12 -16.64
N ASP A 327 -2.51 -22.32 -17.24
CA ASP A 327 -1.41 -23.30 -17.25
C ASP A 327 -0.43 -23.06 -18.42
N ARG A 328 -0.82 -22.28 -19.44
CA ARG A 328 -0.03 -22.01 -20.65
C ARG A 328 0.51 -20.58 -20.71
N ALA A 329 0.50 -19.87 -19.58
CA ALA A 329 1.02 -18.51 -19.52
C ALA A 329 2.52 -18.50 -19.82
N SER A 330 2.94 -17.49 -20.54
CA SER A 330 4.34 -17.14 -20.76
C SER A 330 5.05 -16.78 -19.46
N ASN A 331 6.39 -16.81 -19.47
CA ASN A 331 7.19 -16.39 -18.33
C ASN A 331 6.85 -14.96 -17.87
N ASP A 332 6.64 -14.05 -18.82
CA ASP A 332 6.27 -12.66 -18.55
C ASP A 332 4.93 -12.54 -17.82
N GLU A 333 3.94 -13.33 -18.21
CA GLU A 333 2.63 -13.35 -17.55
C GLU A 333 2.71 -13.88 -16.11
N HIS A 334 3.56 -14.89 -15.88
CA HIS A 334 3.82 -15.38 -14.53
C HIS A 334 4.58 -14.38 -13.66
N LEU A 335 5.63 -13.74 -14.20
CA LEU A 335 6.36 -12.67 -13.52
C LEU A 335 5.43 -11.49 -13.17
N CYS A 336 4.53 -11.13 -14.09
CA CYS A 336 3.52 -10.12 -13.87
C CYS A 336 2.55 -10.53 -12.76
N ALA A 337 2.03 -11.75 -12.80
CA ALA A 337 1.13 -12.29 -11.78
C ALA A 337 1.76 -12.29 -10.38
N LEU A 338 3.06 -12.59 -10.30
CA LEU A 338 3.88 -12.56 -9.09
C LEU A 338 4.23 -11.14 -8.61
N GLY A 339 3.98 -10.12 -9.43
CA GLY A 339 4.31 -8.72 -9.12
C GLY A 339 5.81 -8.42 -9.21
N VAL A 340 6.56 -9.26 -9.93
CA VAL A 340 7.98 -9.05 -10.25
C VAL A 340 8.08 -7.99 -11.34
N THR A 341 7.38 -8.22 -12.45
CA THR A 341 7.25 -7.25 -13.53
C THR A 341 5.89 -6.56 -13.47
N ALA A 342 5.84 -5.34 -14.00
CA ALA A 342 4.57 -4.63 -14.14
C ALA A 342 3.76 -5.22 -15.31
N PRO A 343 2.41 -5.24 -15.25
CA PRO A 343 1.59 -5.76 -16.33
C PRO A 343 1.86 -5.06 -17.67
N LYS A 344 2.06 -5.84 -18.74
CA LYS A 344 1.95 -5.39 -20.12
C LYS A 344 0.49 -5.00 -20.34
N SER A 345 0.21 -3.71 -20.25
CA SER A 345 -1.09 -3.13 -20.55
C SER A 345 -0.96 -2.56 -21.95
N ASP A 346 -1.67 -3.13 -22.93
CA ASP A 346 -1.83 -2.55 -24.27
C ASP A 346 -2.73 -1.30 -24.22
N VAL A 347 -3.38 -1.05 -23.09
CA VAL A 347 -4.06 0.22 -22.80
C VAL A 347 -2.98 1.23 -22.38
N PRO A 348 -2.89 2.42 -23.02
CA PRO A 348 -1.97 3.46 -22.62
C PRO A 348 -2.12 3.69 -21.12
N ARG A 349 -1.05 3.43 -20.37
CA ARG A 349 -1.09 3.62 -18.93
C ARG A 349 -1.46 5.06 -18.66
N LEU A 350 -2.59 5.24 -17.96
CA LEU A 350 -2.73 6.31 -16.99
C LEU A 350 -1.40 6.43 -16.26
N ILE A 351 -0.74 7.57 -16.40
CA ILE A 351 0.36 7.95 -15.53
C ILE A 351 -0.19 7.82 -14.11
N VAL A 352 0.34 6.85 -13.37
CA VAL A 352 0.04 6.69 -11.94
C VAL A 352 0.19 8.07 -11.34
N ALA A 353 -0.85 8.54 -10.64
CA ALA A 353 -0.83 9.81 -9.95
C ALA A 353 0.43 9.87 -9.07
N GLU A 354 1.47 10.51 -9.58
CA GLU A 354 2.62 10.85 -8.77
C GLU A 354 2.09 11.85 -7.76
N PRO A 355 2.27 11.60 -6.45
CA PRO A 355 1.95 12.61 -5.47
C PRO A 355 2.83 13.82 -5.78
N VAL A 356 2.28 14.82 -6.45
CA VAL A 356 2.91 16.13 -6.55
C VAL A 356 3.10 16.55 -5.11
N HIS A 357 4.34 16.47 -4.63
CA HIS A 357 4.68 16.92 -3.30
C HIS A 357 4.31 18.40 -3.28
N ARG A 358 3.15 18.73 -2.70
CA ARG A 358 2.80 20.09 -2.27
C ARG A 358 3.66 20.50 -1.08
N ARG A 359 4.93 20.12 -1.07
CA ARG A 359 5.96 20.85 -0.34
C ARG A 359 6.38 22.02 -1.23
N LYS A 360 5.54 23.05 -1.20
CA LYS A 360 6.07 24.36 -0.83
C LYS A 360 6.21 24.39 0.71
N LEU A 361 6.90 23.43 1.37
CA LEU A 361 8.16 23.87 2.00
C LEU A 361 8.79 24.85 1.04
N LYS A 362 8.87 26.14 1.42
CA LYS A 362 9.77 27.05 0.74
C LYS A 362 11.05 26.23 0.52
N ALA A 363 11.35 25.88 -0.72
CA ALA A 363 12.72 25.66 -1.12
C ALA A 363 13.34 27.05 -0.97
N GLY A 364 13.52 27.48 0.28
CA GLY A 364 14.47 28.51 0.59
C GLY A 364 15.74 27.91 0.07
N GLU A 365 16.25 28.49 -1.00
CA GLU A 365 17.53 28.14 -1.53
C GLU A 365 18.49 28.17 -0.34
N TYR A 366 19.13 27.04 -0.03
CA TYR A 366 20.08 26.98 1.06
C TYR A 366 21.36 27.61 0.54
N LEU A 367 21.35 28.94 0.49
CA LEU A 367 22.42 29.76 -0.01
C LEU A 367 23.38 30.07 1.14
N LEU A 368 24.61 29.61 0.99
CA LEU A 368 25.72 30.00 1.84
C LEU A 368 26.44 31.14 1.13
N THR A 369 26.84 32.15 1.88
CA THR A 369 27.65 33.26 1.38
C THR A 369 28.94 33.31 2.18
N ALA A 370 30.07 33.04 1.52
CA ALA A 370 31.38 33.23 2.10
C ALA A 370 31.67 34.72 2.33
N ASP A 371 32.67 35.02 3.15
CA ASP A 371 33.02 36.41 3.48
C ASP A 371 33.61 37.17 2.27
N ASP A 372 34.13 36.45 1.27
CA ASP A 372 34.58 36.96 -0.03
C ASP A 372 33.45 37.13 -1.07
N GLY A 373 32.21 36.82 -0.69
CA GLY A 373 31.03 36.94 -1.55
C GLY A 373 30.74 35.72 -2.41
N ARG A 374 31.56 34.65 -2.39
CA ARG A 374 31.22 33.39 -3.07
C ARG A 374 29.94 32.81 -2.50
N GLN A 375 29.17 32.14 -3.36
CA GLN A 375 27.90 31.55 -2.98
C GLN A 375 27.87 30.05 -3.26
N LEU A 376 27.37 29.27 -2.30
CA LEU A 376 27.15 27.83 -2.44
C LEU A 376 25.69 27.51 -2.19
N ARG A 377 25.05 26.80 -3.12
CA ARG A 377 23.61 26.57 -3.11
C ARG A 377 23.28 25.10 -2.93
N PHE A 378 22.47 24.78 -1.92
CA PHE A 378 21.89 23.45 -1.76
C PHE A 378 20.40 23.45 -2.12
N VAL A 379 20.03 22.49 -2.98
CA VAL A 379 18.64 22.31 -3.44
C VAL A 379 17.76 21.75 -2.32
N LYS A 380 18.33 20.92 -1.44
CA LYS A 380 17.62 20.33 -0.30
C LYS A 380 18.39 20.59 0.99
N GLN A 381 17.64 20.80 2.07
CA GLN A 381 18.16 20.85 3.43
C GLN A 381 19.11 19.68 3.75
N MET A 382 18.74 18.48 3.31
CA MET A 382 19.50 17.27 3.59
C MET A 382 20.85 17.24 2.87
N ASP A 383 20.98 17.95 1.75
CA ASP A 383 22.25 18.04 1.03
C ASP A 383 23.20 18.97 1.81
N PHE A 384 22.72 20.13 2.28
CA PHE A 384 23.46 21.01 3.18
C PHE A 384 23.90 20.29 4.48
N VAL A 385 23.00 19.51 5.10
CA VAL A 385 23.32 18.74 6.31
C VAL A 385 24.43 17.72 6.03
N ARG A 386 24.38 17.01 4.91
CA ARG A 386 25.38 16.00 4.54
C ARG A 386 26.76 16.61 4.31
N GLU A 387 26.83 17.75 3.62
CA GLU A 387 28.10 18.43 3.41
C GLU A 387 28.66 18.99 4.72
N CYS A 388 27.82 19.53 5.61
CA CYS A 388 28.27 19.91 6.97
C CYS A 388 28.88 18.72 7.73
N VAL A 389 28.30 17.51 7.61
CA VAL A 389 28.82 16.31 8.27
C VAL A 389 30.20 15.95 7.70
N LYS A 390 30.34 15.91 6.38
CA LYS A 390 31.62 15.61 5.72
C LYS A 390 32.71 16.61 6.11
N ALA A 391 32.38 17.91 6.12
CA ALA A 391 33.30 18.95 6.53
C ALA A 391 33.74 18.80 8.00
N LEU A 392 32.83 18.43 8.91
CA LEU A 392 33.18 18.12 10.30
C LEU A 392 34.07 16.87 10.43
N GLU A 393 33.83 15.84 9.59
CA GLU A 393 34.68 14.64 9.52
C GLU A 393 36.11 15.01 9.05
N GLN A 394 36.24 15.81 7.99
CA GLN A 394 37.52 16.27 7.43
C GLN A 394 38.31 17.13 8.43
N LEU A 395 37.63 18.01 9.16
CA LEU A 395 38.24 18.86 10.19
C LEU A 395 38.62 18.09 11.47
N GLY A 396 38.30 16.79 11.57
CA GLY A 396 38.52 16.00 12.79
C GLY A 396 37.71 16.50 13.99
N ARG A 397 36.66 17.30 13.75
CA ARG A 397 35.81 17.91 14.79
C ARG A 397 34.57 17.08 15.13
N MET A 398 34.45 15.89 14.54
CA MET A 398 33.42 14.95 14.90
C MET A 398 33.65 14.40 16.32
N PRO A 399 32.62 14.35 17.18
CA PRO A 399 32.75 13.78 18.52
C PRO A 399 33.28 12.34 18.45
N GLN A 400 34.38 12.06 19.15
CA GLN A 400 35.03 10.73 19.21
C GLN A 400 34.26 9.69 20.06
N GLN A 401 32.99 9.92 20.38
CA GLN A 401 32.23 9.01 21.25
C GLN A 401 31.82 7.70 20.56
N THR A 402 31.62 6.68 21.39
CA THR A 402 31.27 5.26 21.16
C THR A 402 29.97 5.00 20.37
N GLU A 403 29.35 6.02 19.79
CA GLU A 403 28.11 5.88 19.04
C GLU A 403 28.35 5.40 17.59
N THR A 404 27.45 4.53 17.12
CA THR A 404 27.43 4.13 15.70
C THR A 404 27.28 5.35 14.79
N ARG A 405 27.93 5.33 13.60
CA ARG A 405 27.90 6.43 12.61
C ARG A 405 26.47 6.97 12.37
N ARG A 406 25.50 6.06 12.27
CA ARG A 406 24.08 6.38 12.06
C ARG A 406 23.43 7.21 13.18
N LEU A 407 23.80 6.98 14.44
CA LEU A 407 23.28 7.76 15.58
C LEU A 407 23.89 9.16 15.59
N ARG A 408 25.18 9.26 15.25
CA ARG A 408 25.91 10.54 15.13
C ARG A 408 25.32 11.42 14.03
N ASP A 409 25.09 10.85 12.84
CA ASP A 409 24.44 11.57 11.72
C ASP A 409 23.05 12.09 12.11
N LYS A 410 22.28 11.28 12.84
CA LYS A 410 20.93 11.64 13.30
C LYS A 410 20.96 12.76 14.36
N SER A 411 21.93 12.71 15.28
CA SER A 411 22.12 13.75 16.30
C SER A 411 22.49 15.09 15.66
N LEU A 412 23.44 15.07 14.72
CA LEU A 412 23.87 16.26 13.99
C LEU A 412 22.77 16.81 13.08
N GLN A 413 22.03 15.94 12.38
CA GLN A 413 20.84 16.32 11.62
C GLN A 413 19.80 17.01 12.51
N SER A 414 19.57 16.49 13.72
CA SER A 414 18.62 17.09 14.67
C SER A 414 19.09 18.47 15.14
N ARG A 415 20.39 18.62 15.40
CA ARG A 415 21.01 19.90 15.80
C ARG A 415 20.93 20.95 14.68
N ILE A 416 21.28 20.60 13.45
CA ILE A 416 21.20 21.52 12.29
C ILE A 416 19.74 21.90 12.03
N THR A 417 18.81 20.94 12.08
CA THR A 417 17.37 21.20 11.91
C THR A 417 16.84 22.15 12.98
N TRP A 418 17.31 22.03 14.23
CA TRP A 418 16.95 22.95 15.30
C TRP A 418 17.51 24.36 15.06
N MET A 419 18.77 24.48 14.62
CA MET A 419 19.41 25.78 14.35
C MET A 419 18.73 26.54 13.21
N MET A 420 18.21 25.83 12.21
CA MET A 420 17.49 26.46 11.09
C MET A 420 16.21 27.20 11.47
N GLY A 421 15.65 26.95 12.65
CA GLY A 421 14.54 27.76 13.14
C GLY A 421 14.97 29.18 13.56
N ARG A 422 16.28 29.46 13.61
CA ARG A 422 16.85 30.68 14.21
C ARG A 422 18.00 31.31 13.41
N HIS A 423 18.61 30.55 12.51
CA HIS A 423 19.81 30.94 11.79
C HIS A 423 19.69 30.58 10.31
N SER A 424 20.21 31.45 9.46
CA SER A 424 20.43 31.18 8.04
C SER A 424 21.44 30.05 7.83
N PRO A 425 21.45 29.38 6.65
CA PRO A 425 22.44 28.34 6.34
C PRO A 425 23.89 28.81 6.52
N THR A 426 24.21 30.05 6.13
CA THR A 426 25.53 30.66 6.33
C THR A 426 25.90 30.76 7.80
N GLU A 427 25.00 31.25 8.65
CA GLU A 427 25.23 31.37 10.10
C GLU A 427 25.41 29.99 10.75
N ILE A 428 24.64 28.99 10.31
CA ILE A 428 24.80 27.61 10.80
C ILE A 428 26.18 27.07 10.43
N ALA A 429 26.62 27.25 9.17
CA ALA A 429 27.95 26.82 8.73
C ALA A 429 29.08 27.52 9.50
N ARG A 430 28.94 28.82 9.81
CA ARG A 430 29.88 29.54 10.70
C ARG A 430 29.86 28.99 12.12
N HIS A 431 28.68 28.77 12.70
CA HIS A 431 28.55 28.24 14.06
C HIS A 431 29.14 26.82 14.20
N LEU A 432 29.09 26.02 13.15
CA LEU A 432 29.74 24.71 13.10
C LEU A 432 31.24 24.80 12.78
N GLY A 433 31.73 25.97 12.36
CA GLY A 433 33.11 26.19 11.93
C GLY A 433 33.47 25.38 10.68
N VAL A 434 32.51 25.19 9.77
CA VAL A 434 32.68 24.42 8.52
C VAL A 434 32.58 25.27 7.27
N LEU A 435 32.30 26.58 7.39
CA LEU A 435 32.01 27.45 6.25
C LEU A 435 33.12 27.37 5.19
N GLU A 436 34.38 27.63 5.55
CA GLU A 436 35.51 27.57 4.60
C GLU A 436 35.67 26.19 3.96
N CYS A 437 35.58 25.13 4.77
CA CYS A 437 35.70 23.75 4.30
C CYS A 437 34.63 23.39 3.24
N LEU A 438 33.42 23.96 3.35
CA LEU A 438 32.36 23.76 2.35
C LEU A 438 32.64 24.46 1.03
N PHE A 439 33.46 25.51 1.02
CA PHE A 439 33.87 26.23 -0.18
C PHE A 439 35.17 25.70 -0.81
N ASP A 440 35.98 24.97 -0.04
CA ASP A 440 37.25 24.40 -0.51
C ASP A 440 37.08 23.04 -1.20
N ASP A 441 36.05 22.27 -0.85
CA ASP A 441 35.82 20.89 -1.35
C ASP A 441 34.97 20.84 -2.63
N VAL A 442 34.46 21.99 -3.08
CA VAL A 442 33.67 22.11 -4.31
C VAL A 442 34.61 22.40 -5.47
N SER A 443 35.11 21.33 -6.09
CA SER A 443 35.66 21.42 -7.45
C SER A 443 34.60 22.07 -8.35
N PHE A 444 34.84 23.32 -8.76
CA PHE A 444 33.92 24.06 -9.62
C PHE A 444 33.74 23.32 -10.96
N GLU A 445 32.66 22.55 -11.11
CA GLU A 445 31.99 22.49 -12.42
C GLU A 445 31.32 23.86 -12.59
N VAL A 446 32.06 24.81 -13.16
CA VAL A 446 31.50 26.04 -13.70
C VAL A 446 30.53 25.61 -14.80
N ALA A 447 29.26 25.46 -14.45
CA ALA A 447 28.19 25.49 -15.44
C ALA A 447 28.24 26.89 -16.05
N ASN A 448 28.92 27.02 -17.19
CA ASN A 448 28.82 28.16 -18.06
C ASN A 448 27.36 28.29 -18.49
N SER A 449 26.57 29.07 -17.75
CA SER A 449 25.35 29.65 -18.26
C SER A 449 25.77 30.81 -19.17
N THR A 450 25.96 30.51 -20.44
CA THR A 450 25.82 31.50 -21.51
C THR A 450 24.40 32.09 -21.46
N GLU A 451 24.35 33.39 -21.71
CA GLU A 451 23.21 34.33 -21.69
C GLU A 451 21.86 33.82 -22.21
#